data_AF-A0A078KYT8-F1
#
_entry.id   AF-A0A078KYT8-F1
#
_cell.length_a   1.000
_cell.length_b   1.000
_cell.length_c   1.000
_cell.angle_alpha   90.00
_cell.angle_beta   90.00
_cell.angle_gamma   90.00
#
_symmetry.space_group_name_H-M   'P 1'
#
loop_
_entity.id
_entity.type
_entity.pdbx_description
1 polymer ?
#
loop_
_entity_poly.entity_id
_entity_poly.type
_entity_poly.pdbx_seq_one_letter_code
_entity_poly.pdbx_strand_id
1 'polypeptide(L)'
;MKFKVRPYEEVVGSNVTEDGFKDIIATLRGKHDAVVVNELNQPRRHQVQLIQKTQDLIVEHENRDNIITAMLLLEMCIIAKSYGESIFDAVKPNSATINGSYMLESGSNYFRGMLRVIGVTEDNPLEPEDVEELLTIARKFITYNICVNGDSAQGFKYKDETQKGKEEDHPFAEIAALDITEYSRTCVDVIHESAIKAITRNYDDRIKNVQSVEKGKQERAKAEREAEAEKLRLEREAEAERLKKEREAEAERLAKVKGPNSGGILSYFWGASSANPGASSDQANLNSQPNGLTGPTDNAEQGEHRETEGMNP
;
A
#
# COMPACT_ATOMS: atom_id res chain seq x y z
N MET A 1 11.65 -1.70 4.60
CA MET A 1 12.69 -0.78 5.12
C MET A 1 12.16 -0.23 6.44
N LYS A 2 12.98 0.02 7.47
CA LYS A 2 12.48 0.55 8.75
C LYS A 2 12.62 2.08 8.75
N PHE A 3 11.56 2.79 9.15
CA PHE A 3 11.59 4.24 9.29
C PHE A 3 12.65 4.67 10.32
N LYS A 4 13.48 5.65 9.95
CA LYS A 4 14.52 6.23 10.81
C LYS A 4 13.99 7.49 11.47
N VAL A 5 13.83 7.43 12.79
CA VAL A 5 13.47 8.57 13.61
C VAL A 5 14.63 9.56 13.69
N ARG A 6 14.31 10.85 13.57
CA ARG A 6 15.29 11.93 13.66
C ARG A 6 15.57 12.29 15.13
N PRO A 7 16.80 12.75 15.45
CA PRO A 7 17.12 13.23 16.79
C PRO A 7 16.20 14.35 17.25
N TYR A 8 15.85 14.38 18.54
CA TYR A 8 14.96 15.38 19.14
C TYR A 8 15.39 16.83 18.82
N GLU A 9 16.69 17.13 18.85
CA GLU A 9 17.23 18.46 18.60
C GLU A 9 16.99 18.93 17.16
N GLU A 10 16.99 18.01 16.20
CA GLU A 10 16.67 18.29 14.81
C GLU A 10 15.16 18.47 14.61
N VAL A 11 14.36 17.63 15.27
CA VAL A 11 12.90 17.68 15.19
C VAL A 11 12.37 18.99 15.77
N VAL A 12 12.83 19.38 16.96
CA VAL A 12 12.36 20.59 17.64
C VAL A 12 12.95 21.86 17.03
N GLY A 13 14.17 21.78 16.47
CA GLY A 13 14.94 22.94 16.05
C GLY A 13 15.74 23.52 17.22
N SER A 14 16.95 23.00 17.40
CA SER A 14 18.03 23.68 18.11
C SER A 14 18.71 24.71 17.19
N ASN A 15 19.60 25.56 17.71
CA ASN A 15 20.28 26.64 16.98
C ASN A 15 21.12 26.18 15.74
N VAL A 16 21.10 24.91 15.38
CA VAL A 16 21.97 24.29 14.36
C VAL A 16 21.23 24.02 13.04
N THR A 17 19.89 23.96 13.01
CA THR A 17 19.11 23.61 11.80
C THR A 17 17.91 24.53 11.60
N GLU A 18 17.84 25.22 10.45
CA GLU A 18 16.82 26.21 10.06
C GLU A 18 15.45 25.62 9.61
N ASP A 19 15.07 24.43 10.08
CA ASP A 19 13.86 23.75 9.56
C ASP A 19 13.04 22.96 10.61
N GLY A 20 13.22 23.25 11.89
CA GLY A 20 12.61 22.50 13.00
C GLY A 20 11.15 22.86 13.30
N PHE A 21 10.56 22.20 14.29
CA PHE A 21 9.18 22.47 14.72
C PHE A 21 8.95 23.92 15.15
N LYS A 22 9.96 24.60 15.70
CA LYS A 22 9.90 26.04 16.00
C LYS A 22 9.63 26.90 14.76
N ASP A 23 10.23 26.56 13.62
CA ASP A 23 10.05 27.31 12.37
C ASP A 23 8.67 27.06 11.76
N ILE A 24 8.14 25.85 11.95
CA ILE A 24 6.73 25.54 11.63
C ILE A 24 5.80 26.44 12.43
N ILE A 25 6.03 26.58 13.75
CA ILE A 25 5.21 27.45 14.61
C ILE A 25 5.33 28.92 14.16
N ALA A 26 6.54 29.39 13.86
CA ALA A 26 6.76 30.77 13.38
C ALA A 26 6.00 31.04 12.07
N THR A 27 6.07 30.11 11.12
CA THR A 27 5.34 30.17 9.85
C THR A 27 3.83 30.17 10.07
N LEU A 28 3.33 29.28 10.93
CA LEU A 28 1.92 29.15 11.25
C LEU A 28 1.38 30.43 11.90
N ARG A 29 2.14 31.01 12.83
CA ARG A 29 1.85 32.29 13.47
C ARG A 29 1.78 33.43 12.46
N GLY A 30 2.73 33.51 11.53
CA GLY A 30 2.69 34.50 10.44
C GLY A 30 1.44 34.37 9.56
N LYS A 31 0.96 33.15 9.32
CA LYS A 31 -0.27 32.92 8.53
C LYS A 31 -1.57 33.22 9.29
N HIS A 32 -1.51 33.21 10.61
CA HIS A 32 -2.66 33.48 11.49
C HIS A 32 -2.62 34.90 12.07
N ASP A 33 -1.67 35.74 11.64
CA ASP A 33 -1.40 37.07 12.20
C ASP A 33 -1.24 37.05 13.75
N ALA A 34 -0.64 35.99 14.29
CA ALA A 34 -0.54 35.73 15.72
C ALA A 34 0.85 36.05 16.29
N VAL A 35 0.91 36.84 17.37
CA VAL A 35 2.15 37.23 18.07
C VAL A 35 2.58 36.16 19.08
N VAL A 36 1.66 35.35 19.58
CA VAL A 36 1.97 34.22 20.46
C VAL A 36 1.12 33.00 20.10
N VAL A 37 1.52 31.80 20.55
CA VAL A 37 0.76 30.56 20.29
C VAL A 37 -0.68 30.66 20.79
N ASN A 38 -0.90 31.34 21.92
CA ASN A 38 -2.23 31.54 22.52
C ASN A 38 -3.19 32.37 21.64
N GLU A 39 -2.69 33.05 20.61
CA GLU A 39 -3.51 33.83 19.67
C GLU A 39 -3.86 33.04 18.41
N LEU A 40 -3.28 31.86 18.17
CA LEU A 40 -3.61 31.03 17.02
C LEU A 40 -5.10 30.64 17.02
N ASN A 41 -5.74 30.57 15.86
CA ASN A 41 -7.10 30.00 15.76
C ASN A 41 -7.13 28.49 16.10
N GLN A 42 -8.26 28.03 16.64
CA GLN A 42 -8.52 26.58 16.79
C GLN A 42 -8.74 25.94 15.40
N PRO A 43 -8.38 24.66 15.20
CA PRO A 43 -7.79 23.74 16.19
C PRO A 43 -6.28 23.93 16.40
N ARG A 44 -5.59 24.72 15.55
CA ARG A 44 -4.12 24.81 15.53
C ARG A 44 -3.50 25.24 16.86
N ARG A 45 -4.21 26.02 17.67
CA ARG A 45 -3.77 26.42 19.01
C ARG A 45 -3.53 25.22 19.93
N HIS A 46 -4.56 24.39 20.16
CA HIS A 46 -4.41 23.27 21.10
C HIS A 46 -3.38 22.25 20.59
N GLN A 47 -3.25 22.11 19.27
CA GLN A 47 -2.31 21.17 18.65
C GLN A 47 -0.87 21.58 18.93
N VAL A 48 -0.55 22.86 18.72
CA VAL A 48 0.78 23.39 19.05
C VAL A 48 1.04 23.31 20.55
N GLN A 49 0.05 23.65 21.39
CA GLN A 49 0.18 23.59 22.85
C GLN A 49 0.40 22.15 23.35
N LEU A 50 -0.25 21.14 22.75
CA LEU A 50 -0.03 19.74 23.09
C LEU A 50 1.43 19.33 22.82
N ILE A 51 1.97 19.70 21.66
CA ILE A 51 3.36 19.38 21.31
C ILE A 51 4.35 20.14 22.19
N GLN A 52 4.07 21.40 22.54
CA GLN A 52 4.89 22.16 23.50
C GLN A 52 4.88 21.52 24.89
N LYS A 53 3.70 21.14 25.40
CA LYS A 53 3.59 20.45 26.68
C LYS A 53 4.29 19.08 26.67
N THR A 54 4.22 18.37 25.53
CA THR A 54 4.98 17.14 25.32
C THR A 54 6.48 17.38 25.47
N GLN A 55 7.03 18.42 24.85
CA GLN A 55 8.45 18.77 24.97
C GLN A 55 8.85 19.01 26.43
N ASP A 56 8.04 19.76 27.19
CA ASP A 56 8.28 20.03 28.61
C ASP A 56 8.35 18.73 29.44
N LEU A 57 7.53 17.73 29.10
CA LEU A 57 7.46 16.45 29.81
C LEU A 57 8.59 15.48 29.45
N ILE A 58 9.29 15.66 28.33
CA ILE A 58 10.28 14.69 27.82
C ILE A 58 11.71 15.21 27.78
N VAL A 59 12.00 16.39 28.35
CA VAL A 59 13.33 17.03 28.31
C VAL A 59 14.46 16.06 28.69
N GLU A 60 14.26 15.30 29.77
CA GLU A 60 15.23 14.34 30.32
C GLU A 60 14.87 12.88 30.02
N HIS A 61 13.89 12.63 29.15
CA HIS A 61 13.42 11.29 28.86
C HIS A 61 14.37 10.57 27.87
N GLU A 62 14.82 9.37 28.20
CA GLU A 62 15.76 8.59 27.37
C GLU A 62 15.23 8.35 25.95
N ASN A 63 13.92 8.14 25.83
CA ASN A 63 13.23 7.88 24.57
C ASN A 63 12.60 9.14 23.90
N ARG A 64 13.11 10.34 24.18
CA ARG A 64 12.48 11.59 23.74
C ARG A 64 12.33 11.73 22.22
N ASP A 65 13.28 11.20 21.43
CA ASP A 65 13.25 11.25 19.96
C ASP A 65 12.01 10.53 19.40
N ASN A 66 11.74 9.33 19.91
CA ASN A 66 10.59 8.54 19.50
C ASN A 66 9.28 9.14 20.02
N ILE A 67 9.26 9.67 21.25
CA ILE A 67 8.04 10.27 21.81
C ILE A 67 7.64 11.53 21.04
N ILE A 68 8.58 12.45 20.75
CA ILE A 68 8.24 13.66 20.01
C ILE A 68 7.76 13.34 18.59
N THR A 69 8.42 12.39 17.93
CA THR A 69 8.04 11.94 16.58
C THR A 69 6.68 11.27 16.58
N ALA A 70 6.41 10.43 17.57
CA ALA A 70 5.12 9.77 17.76
C ALA A 70 3.98 10.77 18.01
N MET A 71 4.21 11.79 18.84
CA MET A 71 3.21 12.82 19.13
C MET A 71 2.95 13.74 17.92
N LEU A 72 3.98 14.07 17.14
CA LEU A 72 3.81 14.76 15.86
C LEU A 72 3.06 13.91 14.82
N LEU A 73 3.34 12.60 14.75
CA LEU A 73 2.59 11.68 13.88
C LEU A 73 1.12 11.58 14.29
N LEU A 74 0.82 11.57 15.59
CA LEU A 74 -0.56 11.59 16.08
C LEU A 74 -1.29 12.88 15.67
N GLU A 75 -0.65 14.04 15.81
CA GLU A 75 -1.19 15.31 15.31
C GLU A 75 -1.46 15.26 13.80
N MET A 76 -0.54 14.69 13.03
CA MET A 76 -0.71 14.48 11.60
C MET A 76 -1.93 13.59 11.31
N CYS A 77 -2.16 12.51 12.07
CA CYS A 77 -3.33 11.65 11.91
C CYS A 77 -4.64 12.41 12.13
N ILE A 78 -4.70 13.27 13.15
CA ILE A 78 -5.89 14.09 13.45
C ILE A 78 -6.15 15.11 12.35
N ILE A 79 -5.09 15.73 11.83
CA ILE A 79 -5.22 16.64 10.69
C ILE A 79 -5.69 15.88 9.45
N ALA A 80 -5.08 14.75 9.11
CA ALA A 80 -5.48 13.93 7.96
C ALA A 80 -6.98 13.57 8.04
N LYS A 81 -7.43 13.14 9.23
CA LYS A 81 -8.84 12.84 9.50
C LYS A 81 -9.76 14.04 9.25
N SER A 82 -9.35 15.25 9.62
CA SER A 82 -10.11 16.48 9.34
C SER A 82 -10.25 16.82 7.85
N TYR A 83 -9.35 16.28 7.01
CA TYR A 83 -9.41 16.36 5.54
C TYR A 83 -10.09 15.14 4.91
N GLY A 84 -10.60 14.21 5.73
CA GLY A 84 -11.24 12.96 5.26
C GLY A 84 -10.27 11.91 4.76
N GLU A 85 -8.99 12.00 5.11
CA GLU A 85 -7.95 11.07 4.67
C GLU A 85 -7.40 10.23 5.85
N SER A 86 -7.01 8.99 5.53
CA SER A 86 -6.12 8.22 6.41
C SER A 86 -4.71 8.78 6.35
N ILE A 87 -3.90 8.58 7.41
CA ILE A 87 -2.50 8.99 7.41
C ILE A 87 -1.72 8.37 6.23
N PHE A 88 -2.05 7.14 5.84
CA PHE A 88 -1.41 6.42 4.74
C PHE A 88 -1.65 7.04 3.37
N ASP A 89 -2.75 7.77 3.21
CA ASP A 89 -3.07 8.51 1.99
C ASP A 89 -2.60 9.96 2.09
N ALA A 90 -2.72 10.56 3.28
CA ALA A 90 -2.34 11.94 3.55
C ALA A 90 -0.84 12.22 3.33
N VAL A 91 0.04 11.24 3.55
CA VAL A 91 1.49 11.38 3.31
C VAL A 91 1.89 11.32 1.83
N LYS A 92 0.97 10.96 0.92
CA LYS A 92 1.27 10.86 -0.51
C LYS A 92 1.32 12.25 -1.17
N PRO A 93 2.17 12.48 -2.18
CA PRO A 93 2.36 13.80 -2.78
C PRO A 93 1.09 14.46 -3.34
N ASN A 94 0.08 13.68 -3.71
CA ASN A 94 -1.18 14.14 -4.30
C ASN A 94 -2.35 14.21 -3.29
N SER A 95 -2.08 14.09 -2.00
CA SER A 95 -3.15 14.08 -0.98
C SER A 95 -3.86 15.42 -0.85
N ALA A 96 -5.13 15.37 -0.45
CA ALA A 96 -5.93 16.56 -0.14
C ALA A 96 -5.40 17.28 1.10
N THR A 97 -4.84 16.55 2.07
CA THR A 97 -4.23 17.12 3.26
C THR A 97 -3.02 18.00 2.90
N ILE A 98 -2.22 17.60 1.90
CA ILE A 98 -1.04 18.36 1.45
C ILE A 98 -1.42 19.50 0.50
N ASN A 99 -2.25 19.22 -0.50
CA ASN A 99 -2.50 20.14 -1.62
C ASN A 99 -3.83 20.89 -1.55
N GLY A 100 -4.78 20.38 -0.78
CA GLY A 100 -6.19 20.79 -0.85
C GLY A 100 -6.98 19.92 -1.82
N SER A 101 -8.28 20.15 -1.87
CA SER A 101 -9.21 19.48 -2.78
C SER A 101 -10.21 20.50 -3.34
N TYR A 102 -11.11 20.06 -4.21
CA TYR A 102 -12.19 20.92 -4.69
C TYR A 102 -13.11 21.42 -3.56
N MET A 103 -13.21 20.70 -2.44
CA MET A 103 -13.98 21.11 -1.25
C MET A 103 -13.15 21.91 -0.25
N LEU A 104 -11.82 21.80 -0.31
CA LEU A 104 -10.88 22.43 0.62
C LEU A 104 -9.83 23.17 -0.21
N GLU A 105 -10.07 24.46 -0.46
CA GLU A 105 -9.30 25.30 -1.41
C GLU A 105 -7.78 25.28 -1.19
N SER A 106 -7.31 24.92 0.01
CA SER A 106 -5.89 24.76 0.28
C SER A 106 -5.59 23.63 1.27
N GLY A 107 -4.46 22.96 1.07
CA GLY A 107 -3.94 21.96 2.00
C GLY A 107 -3.24 22.58 3.22
N SER A 108 -2.97 21.74 4.23
CA SER A 108 -2.40 22.16 5.51
C SER A 108 -0.88 22.37 5.42
N ASN A 109 -0.46 23.64 5.52
CA ASN A 109 0.96 23.99 5.64
C ASN A 109 1.58 23.43 6.93
N TYR A 110 0.79 23.36 8.01
CA TYR A 110 1.23 22.81 9.29
C TYR A 110 1.56 21.32 9.17
N PHE A 111 0.70 20.56 8.47
CA PHE A 111 0.92 19.14 8.18
C PHE A 111 2.17 18.92 7.32
N ARG A 112 2.33 19.70 6.24
CA ARG A 112 3.53 19.65 5.38
C ARG A 112 4.82 19.94 6.14
N GLY A 113 4.77 20.91 7.05
CA GLY A 113 5.88 21.20 7.96
C GLY A 113 6.23 19.97 8.80
N MET A 114 5.22 19.37 9.46
CA MET A 114 5.46 18.21 10.32
C MET A 114 6.04 17.02 9.55
N LEU A 115 5.53 16.71 8.35
CA LEU A 115 6.09 15.67 7.45
C LEU A 115 7.59 15.84 7.24
N ARG A 116 8.02 17.06 6.90
CA ARG A 116 9.42 17.40 6.69
C ARG A 116 10.24 17.25 7.97
N VAL A 117 9.69 17.73 9.10
CA VAL A 117 10.38 17.69 10.39
C VAL A 117 10.58 16.28 10.89
N ILE A 118 9.58 15.41 10.82
CA ILE A 118 9.73 14.01 11.22
C ILE A 118 10.60 13.20 10.25
N GLY A 119 10.83 13.72 9.03
CA GLY A 119 11.78 13.15 8.07
C GLY A 119 11.18 12.11 7.14
N VAL A 120 9.89 12.22 6.81
CA VAL A 120 9.25 11.33 5.82
C VAL A 120 9.71 11.74 4.41
N THR A 121 10.37 10.81 3.72
CA THR A 121 10.85 10.97 2.34
C THR A 121 10.71 9.66 1.58
N GLU A 122 10.98 9.65 0.27
CA GLU A 122 10.99 8.41 -0.53
C GLU A 122 12.04 7.40 -0.01
N ASP A 123 13.17 7.89 0.49
CA ASP A 123 14.24 7.07 1.10
C ASP A 123 14.00 6.74 2.58
N ASN A 124 12.95 7.31 3.18
CA ASN A 124 12.57 7.07 4.58
C ASN A 124 11.04 7.04 4.71
N PRO A 125 10.36 6.07 4.05
CA PRO A 125 8.91 6.00 4.05
C PRO A 125 8.37 5.56 5.41
N LEU A 126 7.16 6.00 5.75
CA LEU A 126 6.40 5.46 6.88
C LEU A 126 5.63 4.22 6.44
N GLU A 127 6.12 3.05 6.82
CA GLU A 127 5.41 1.80 6.59
C GLU A 127 4.34 1.57 7.67
N PRO A 128 3.31 0.72 7.42
CA PRO A 128 2.29 0.42 8.42
C PRO A 128 2.84 -0.02 9.77
N GLU A 129 3.90 -0.84 9.78
CA GLU A 129 4.54 -1.30 11.01
C GLU A 129 5.22 -0.16 11.80
N ASP A 130 5.79 0.83 11.10
CA ASP A 130 6.40 2.00 11.74
C ASP A 130 5.33 2.91 12.35
N VAL A 131 4.19 3.10 11.65
CA VAL A 131 3.04 3.85 12.15
C VAL A 131 2.45 3.18 13.39
N GLU A 132 2.31 1.85 13.38
CA GLU A 132 1.86 1.08 14.54
C GLU A 132 2.78 1.24 15.75
N GLU A 133 4.11 1.12 15.54
CA GLU A 133 5.12 1.27 16.59
C GLU A 133 5.06 2.68 17.21
N LEU A 134 5.09 3.72 16.37
CA LEU A 134 5.07 5.12 16.82
C LEU A 134 3.76 5.48 17.52
N LEU A 135 2.60 5.13 16.97
CA LEU A 135 1.32 5.45 17.63
C LEU A 135 1.10 4.65 18.91
N THR A 136 1.70 3.46 19.04
CA THR A 136 1.74 2.73 20.30
C THR A 136 2.55 3.50 21.35
N ILE A 137 3.66 4.13 20.96
CA ILE A 137 4.47 4.99 21.84
C ILE A 137 3.66 6.22 22.26
N ALA A 138 3.02 6.93 21.32
CA ALA A 138 2.17 8.08 21.61
C ALA A 138 1.05 7.72 22.60
N ARG A 139 0.35 6.61 22.34
CA ARG A 139 -0.72 6.12 23.23
C ARG A 139 -0.20 5.85 24.64
N LYS A 140 0.90 5.11 24.78
CA LYS A 140 1.49 4.81 26.09
C LYS A 140 1.90 6.08 26.82
N PHE A 141 2.51 7.02 26.12
CA PHE A 141 2.90 8.32 26.68
C PHE A 141 1.69 9.11 27.19
N ILE A 142 0.63 9.22 26.37
CA ILE A 142 -0.61 9.90 26.73
C ILE A 142 -1.24 9.22 27.95
N THR A 143 -1.43 7.90 27.93
CA THR A 143 -2.03 7.13 29.04
C THR A 143 -1.23 7.29 30.34
N TYR A 144 0.11 7.21 30.30
CA TYR A 144 0.95 7.40 31.48
C TYR A 144 0.78 8.78 32.13
N ASN A 145 0.61 9.81 31.30
CA ASN A 145 0.46 11.17 31.78
C ASN A 145 -0.94 11.48 32.27
N ILE A 146 -1.99 10.88 31.71
CA ILE A 146 -3.38 11.21 32.05
C ILE A 146 -4.09 10.25 32.99
N CYS A 147 -3.66 8.98 33.07
CA CYS A 147 -4.31 7.97 33.89
C CYS A 147 -3.56 7.74 35.21
N VAL A 148 -4.29 7.43 36.27
CA VAL A 148 -3.70 7.08 37.57
C VAL A 148 -2.78 5.87 37.39
N ASN A 149 -1.52 5.98 37.84
CA ASN A 149 -0.46 4.98 37.64
C ASN A 149 -0.22 4.55 36.17
N GLY A 150 -0.69 5.34 35.19
CA GLY A 150 -0.63 4.98 33.78
C GLY A 150 -1.55 3.83 33.37
N ASP A 151 -2.58 3.55 34.17
CA ASP A 151 -3.56 2.49 33.91
C ASP A 151 -4.95 3.09 33.67
N SER A 152 -5.48 2.90 32.45
CA SER A 152 -6.81 3.38 32.08
C SER A 152 -7.94 2.77 32.93
N ALA A 153 -7.73 1.59 33.53
CA ALA A 153 -8.71 0.98 34.41
C ALA A 153 -8.87 1.71 35.75
N GLN A 154 -7.86 2.51 36.15
CA GLN A 154 -7.87 3.30 37.38
C GLN A 154 -8.45 4.70 37.18
N GLY A 155 -8.86 5.05 35.96
CA GLY A 155 -9.42 6.36 35.62
C GLY A 155 -8.38 7.43 35.35
N PHE A 156 -8.87 8.65 35.08
CA PHE A 156 -8.03 9.82 34.83
C PHE A 156 -7.50 10.39 36.14
N LYS A 157 -6.31 11.01 36.09
CA LYS A 157 -5.85 11.93 37.14
C LYS A 157 -6.75 13.16 37.06
N TYR A 158 -7.49 13.43 38.13
CA TYR A 158 -8.28 14.65 38.25
C TYR A 158 -7.99 15.29 39.59
N LYS A 159 -8.05 16.62 39.63
CA LYS A 159 -7.94 17.34 40.88
C LYS A 159 -9.23 17.17 41.68
N ASP A 160 -9.21 16.33 42.71
CA ASP A 160 -10.32 16.25 43.67
C ASP A 160 -10.27 17.47 44.61
N GLU A 161 -11.19 18.42 44.41
CA GLU A 161 -11.32 19.60 45.29
C GLU A 161 -11.84 19.25 46.69
N THR A 162 -12.41 18.06 46.88
CA THR A 162 -13.00 17.61 48.15
C THR A 162 -12.03 16.81 49.03
N GLN A 163 -10.96 16.26 48.45
CA GLN A 163 -9.95 15.52 49.19
C GLN A 163 -8.70 16.36 49.43
N LYS A 164 -8.45 16.71 50.70
CA LYS A 164 -7.20 17.31 51.17
C LYS A 164 -6.05 16.32 50.98
N GLY A 165 -5.46 16.29 49.78
CA GLY A 165 -4.19 15.61 49.55
C GLY A 165 -4.02 15.01 48.15
N LYS A 166 -3.41 15.80 47.26
CA LYS A 166 -2.45 15.36 46.24
C LYS A 166 -2.94 14.46 45.10
N GLU A 167 -3.90 14.90 44.31
CA GLU A 167 -3.86 14.57 42.89
C GLU A 167 -3.90 15.88 42.09
N GLU A 168 -2.79 16.18 41.41
CA GLU A 168 -2.75 17.26 40.41
C GLU A 168 -3.50 16.77 39.17
N ASP A 169 -4.19 17.70 38.51
CA ASP A 169 -4.83 17.41 37.24
C ASP A 169 -3.80 16.93 36.22
N HIS A 170 -4.21 16.15 35.23
CA HIS A 170 -3.27 15.68 34.22
C HIS A 170 -2.63 16.87 33.47
N PRO A 171 -1.36 16.78 33.03
CA PRO A 171 -0.62 17.93 32.51
C PRO A 171 -1.25 18.59 31.27
N PHE A 172 -2.13 17.90 30.56
CA PHE A 172 -2.86 18.41 29.39
C PHE A 172 -4.21 19.09 29.72
N ALA A 173 -4.68 19.07 30.97
CA ALA A 173 -6.03 19.52 31.32
C ALA A 173 -6.25 21.03 31.11
N GLU A 174 -5.19 21.82 31.23
CA GLU A 174 -5.24 23.28 31.03
C GLU A 174 -5.27 23.70 29.55
N ILE A 175 -5.09 22.76 28.61
CA ILE A 175 -5.05 23.06 27.18
C ILE A 175 -6.49 23.22 26.66
N ALA A 176 -6.90 24.48 26.48
CA ALA A 176 -8.25 24.81 26.03
C ALA A 176 -8.61 24.18 24.68
N ALA A 177 -9.81 23.56 24.62
CA ALA A 177 -10.38 22.86 23.47
C ALA A 177 -9.64 21.59 23.02
N LEU A 178 -8.68 21.08 23.82
CA LEU A 178 -8.07 19.78 23.59
C LEU A 178 -9.01 18.67 24.09
N ASP A 179 -9.40 17.75 23.21
CA ASP A 179 -10.05 16.49 23.59
C ASP A 179 -9.01 15.36 23.60
N ILE A 180 -8.38 15.11 24.75
CA ILE A 180 -7.36 14.06 24.87
C ILE A 180 -7.94 12.64 24.64
N THR A 181 -9.25 12.48 24.77
CA THR A 181 -9.92 11.20 24.51
C THR A 181 -10.01 10.94 23.01
N GLU A 182 -10.25 11.99 22.20
CA GLU A 182 -10.20 11.89 20.73
C GLU A 182 -8.80 11.50 20.25
N TYR A 183 -7.75 12.08 20.84
CA TYR A 183 -6.36 11.73 20.54
C TYR A 183 -6.06 10.27 20.86
N SER A 184 -6.48 9.81 22.04
CA SER A 184 -6.32 8.41 22.46
C SER A 184 -7.08 7.44 21.56
N ARG A 185 -8.29 7.81 21.13
CA ARG A 185 -9.10 7.02 20.18
C ARG A 185 -8.43 6.95 18.82
N THR A 186 -7.93 8.09 18.30
CA THR A 186 -7.23 8.15 17.02
C THR A 186 -6.00 7.25 17.00
N CYS A 187 -5.23 7.16 18.10
CA CYS A 187 -4.16 6.17 18.20
C CYS A 187 -4.67 4.74 17.97
N VAL A 188 -5.75 4.34 18.66
CA VAL A 188 -6.29 2.97 18.57
C VAL A 188 -6.78 2.66 17.16
N ASP A 189 -7.55 3.58 16.56
CA ASP A 189 -8.13 3.41 15.23
C ASP A 189 -7.03 3.23 14.17
N VAL A 190 -6.01 4.10 14.20
CA VAL A 190 -4.93 4.06 13.20
C VAL A 190 -3.98 2.89 13.46
N ILE A 191 -3.72 2.50 14.71
CA ILE A 191 -2.97 1.26 15.04
C ILE A 191 -3.68 0.05 14.42
N HIS A 192 -5.01 -0.04 14.57
CA HIS A 192 -5.78 -1.13 14.00
C HIS A 192 -5.74 -1.12 12.46
N GLU A 193 -5.90 0.06 11.85
CA GLU A 193 -5.76 0.22 10.40
C GLU A 193 -4.37 -0.21 9.89
N SER A 194 -3.32 0.15 10.63
CA SER A 194 -1.92 -0.20 10.33
C SER A 194 -1.73 -1.71 10.30
N ALA A 195 -2.22 -2.41 11.33
CA ALA A 195 -2.14 -3.87 11.42
C ALA A 195 -2.89 -4.56 10.26
N ILE A 196 -4.09 -4.07 9.92
CA ILE A 196 -4.85 -4.60 8.77
C ILE A 196 -4.05 -4.43 7.47
N LYS A 197 -3.51 -3.23 7.21
CA LYS A 197 -2.74 -2.95 5.99
C LYS A 197 -1.48 -3.82 5.89
N ALA A 198 -0.76 -4.02 6.98
CA ALA A 198 0.41 -4.89 7.03
C ALA A 198 0.04 -6.35 6.67
N ILE A 199 -1.03 -6.87 7.27
CA ILE A 199 -1.53 -8.24 7.01
C ILE A 199 -1.96 -8.38 5.54
N THR A 200 -2.73 -7.43 5.02
CA THR A 200 -3.19 -7.45 3.62
C THR A 200 -2.02 -7.45 2.64
N ARG A 201 -1.02 -6.57 2.84
CA ARG A 201 0.19 -6.53 2.01
C ARG A 201 0.90 -7.88 2.00
N ASN A 202 1.14 -8.46 3.18
CA ASN A 202 1.83 -9.75 3.30
C ASN A 202 1.05 -10.89 2.62
N TYR A 203 -0.28 -10.85 2.69
CA TYR A 203 -1.14 -11.83 2.02
C TYR A 203 -1.08 -11.68 0.48
N ASP A 204 -1.14 -10.44 -0.02
CA ASP A 204 -1.07 -10.15 -1.46
C ASP A 204 0.29 -10.54 -2.05
N ASP A 205 1.39 -10.26 -1.34
CA ASP A 205 2.73 -10.64 -1.76
C ASP A 205 2.90 -12.16 -1.79
N ARG A 206 2.30 -12.87 -0.82
CA ARG A 206 2.24 -14.33 -0.86
C ARG A 206 1.49 -14.83 -2.10
N ILE A 207 0.33 -14.26 -2.43
CA ILE A 207 -0.42 -14.64 -3.64
C ILE A 207 0.41 -14.43 -4.90
N LYS A 208 1.03 -13.25 -5.05
CA LYS A 208 1.89 -12.93 -6.20
C LYS A 208 3.06 -13.91 -6.34
N ASN A 209 3.68 -14.29 -5.22
CA ASN A 209 4.77 -15.26 -5.19
C ASN A 209 4.31 -16.67 -5.58
N VAL A 210 3.13 -17.10 -5.14
CA VAL A 210 2.57 -18.39 -5.56
C VAL A 210 2.30 -18.39 -7.07
N GLN A 211 1.67 -17.34 -7.58
CA GLN A 211 1.38 -17.19 -9.02
C GLN A 211 2.66 -17.14 -9.87
N SER A 212 3.71 -16.45 -9.42
CA SER A 212 4.98 -16.38 -10.16
C SER A 212 5.69 -17.73 -10.22
N VAL A 213 5.64 -18.51 -9.13
CA VAL A 213 6.20 -19.88 -9.09
C VAL A 213 5.41 -20.82 -10.01
N GLU A 214 4.08 -20.75 -10.00
CA GLU A 214 3.24 -21.56 -10.89
C GLU A 214 3.47 -21.22 -12.36
N LYS A 215 3.54 -19.94 -12.70
CA LYS A 215 3.88 -19.48 -14.04
C LYS A 215 5.26 -19.98 -14.48
N GLY A 216 6.27 -19.87 -13.62
CA GLY A 216 7.60 -20.40 -13.89
C GLY A 216 7.63 -21.93 -14.09
N LYS A 217 6.81 -22.69 -13.35
CA LYS A 217 6.65 -24.13 -13.57
C LYS A 217 6.01 -24.45 -14.92
N GLN A 218 4.97 -23.70 -15.30
CA GLN A 218 4.31 -23.88 -16.61
C GLN A 218 5.26 -23.55 -17.77
N GLU A 219 6.04 -22.48 -17.65
CA GLU A 219 7.04 -22.10 -18.66
C GLU A 219 8.13 -23.18 -18.80
N ARG A 220 8.65 -23.72 -17.69
CA ARG A 220 9.61 -24.83 -17.73
C ARG A 220 9.03 -26.09 -18.36
N ALA A 221 7.81 -26.48 -17.97
CA ALA A 221 7.15 -27.64 -18.55
C ALA A 221 6.87 -27.47 -20.05
N LYS A 222 6.57 -26.24 -20.49
CA LYS A 222 6.41 -25.92 -21.92
C LYS A 222 7.74 -26.04 -22.66
N ALA A 223 8.82 -25.46 -22.13
CA ALA A 223 10.15 -25.52 -22.73
C ALA A 223 10.68 -26.97 -22.84
N GLU A 224 10.43 -27.79 -21.82
CA GLU A 224 10.80 -29.22 -21.83
C GLU A 224 10.05 -29.98 -22.92
N ARG A 225 8.73 -29.77 -23.07
CA ARG A 225 7.94 -30.37 -24.16
C ARG A 225 8.40 -29.92 -25.55
N GLU A 226 8.76 -28.66 -25.70
CA GLU A 226 9.29 -28.13 -26.97
C GLU A 226 10.65 -28.75 -27.30
N ALA A 227 11.54 -28.90 -26.31
CA ALA A 227 12.84 -29.56 -26.48
C ALA A 227 12.70 -31.06 -26.82
N GLU A 228 11.77 -31.77 -26.19
CA GLU A 228 11.46 -33.16 -26.52
C GLU A 228 10.89 -33.30 -27.94
N ALA A 229 9.99 -32.41 -28.33
CA ALA A 229 9.42 -32.40 -29.68
C ALA A 229 10.48 -32.10 -30.75
N GLU A 230 11.42 -31.18 -30.48
CA GLU A 230 12.53 -30.89 -31.37
C GLU A 230 13.49 -32.07 -31.50
N LYS A 231 13.83 -32.72 -30.38
CA LYS A 231 14.67 -33.94 -30.39
C LYS A 231 14.03 -35.05 -31.22
N LEU A 232 12.73 -35.28 -31.06
CA LEU A 232 11.99 -36.28 -31.83
C LEU A 232 11.95 -35.92 -33.33
N ARG A 233 11.81 -34.63 -33.66
CA ARG A 233 11.85 -34.18 -35.06
C ARG A 233 13.22 -34.46 -35.69
N LEU A 234 14.31 -34.12 -35.00
CA LEU A 234 15.68 -34.36 -35.47
C LEU A 234 15.96 -35.86 -35.63
N GLU A 235 15.48 -36.70 -34.72
CA GLU A 235 15.64 -38.15 -34.81
C GLU A 235 14.91 -38.73 -36.05
N ARG A 236 13.68 -38.27 -36.31
CA ARG A 236 12.92 -38.67 -37.50
C ARG A 236 13.56 -38.20 -38.80
N GLU A 237 14.11 -36.98 -38.83
CA GLU A 237 14.83 -36.46 -40.00
C GLU A 237 16.10 -37.28 -40.27
N ALA A 238 16.87 -37.62 -39.23
CA ALA A 238 18.06 -38.46 -39.35
C ALA A 238 17.72 -39.89 -39.82
N GLU A 239 16.63 -40.48 -39.32
CA GLU A 239 16.15 -41.80 -39.76
C GLU A 239 15.71 -41.76 -41.23
N ALA A 240 14.96 -40.74 -41.64
CA ALA A 240 14.55 -40.55 -43.03
C ALA A 240 15.77 -40.38 -43.96
N GLU A 241 16.80 -39.65 -43.52
CA GLU A 241 18.05 -39.50 -44.28
C GLU A 241 18.81 -40.83 -44.41
N ARG A 242 18.87 -41.64 -43.34
CA ARG A 242 19.47 -42.98 -43.38
C ARG A 242 18.74 -43.90 -44.35
N LEU A 243 17.40 -43.94 -44.28
CA LEU A 243 16.57 -44.71 -45.21
C LEU A 243 16.75 -44.26 -46.66
N LYS A 244 16.89 -42.94 -46.89
CA LYS A 244 17.17 -42.39 -48.22
C LYS A 244 18.53 -42.85 -48.74
N LYS A 245 19.59 -42.75 -47.93
CA LYS A 245 20.94 -43.20 -48.28
C LYS A 245 21.01 -44.72 -48.52
N GLU A 246 20.29 -45.51 -47.73
CA GLU A 246 20.22 -46.97 -47.90
C GLU A 246 19.53 -47.34 -49.22
N ARG A 247 18.41 -46.68 -49.56
CA ARG A 247 17.72 -46.86 -50.84
C ARG A 247 18.57 -46.42 -52.03
N GLU A 248 19.30 -45.30 -51.91
CA GLU A 248 20.24 -44.84 -52.95
C GLU A 248 21.39 -45.85 -53.15
N ALA A 249 21.96 -46.38 -52.07
CA ALA A 249 23.00 -47.41 -52.14
C ALA A 249 22.47 -48.73 -52.73
N GLU A 250 21.24 -49.13 -52.40
CA GLU A 250 20.59 -50.31 -52.99
C GLU A 250 20.33 -50.12 -54.49
N ALA A 251 19.84 -48.94 -54.90
CA ALA A 251 19.67 -48.58 -56.30
C ALA A 251 21.02 -48.60 -57.06
N GLU A 252 22.11 -48.11 -56.45
CA GLU A 252 23.44 -48.15 -57.04
C GLU A 252 24.00 -49.58 -57.14
N ARG A 253 23.74 -50.45 -56.16
CA ARG A 253 24.10 -51.88 -56.24
C ARG A 253 23.33 -52.59 -57.35
N LEU A 254 22.03 -52.35 -57.48
CA LEU A 254 21.20 -52.88 -58.56
C LEU A 254 21.65 -52.36 -59.94
N ALA A 255 22.10 -51.10 -60.02
CA ALA A 255 22.67 -50.52 -61.24
C ALA A 255 24.03 -51.15 -61.60
N LYS A 256 24.89 -51.46 -60.62
CA LYS A 256 26.21 -52.10 -60.84
C LYS A 256 26.12 -53.59 -61.18
N VAL A 257 25.09 -54.31 -60.72
CA VAL A 257 24.83 -55.71 -61.09
C VAL A 257 24.33 -55.81 -62.54
N LYS A 258 23.73 -54.75 -63.09
CA LYS A 258 23.45 -54.63 -64.52
C LYS A 258 24.64 -54.01 -65.27
N GLY A 259 25.64 -54.84 -65.56
CA GLY A 259 26.62 -54.53 -66.61
C GLY A 259 25.94 -54.30 -67.98
N PRO A 260 26.64 -53.64 -68.93
CA PRO A 260 26.05 -53.08 -70.14
C PRO A 260 25.72 -54.17 -71.14
N ASN A 261 24.51 -54.73 -71.07
CA ASN A 261 23.76 -55.26 -72.21
C ASN A 261 22.40 -55.79 -71.76
N SER A 262 21.36 -54.98 -71.95
CA SER A 262 20.08 -55.40 -72.51
C SER A 262 19.15 -54.19 -72.52
N GLY A 263 18.97 -53.62 -73.71
CA GLY A 263 17.83 -52.75 -73.95
C GLY A 263 16.53 -53.54 -73.78
N GLY A 264 15.51 -52.88 -73.23
CA GLY A 264 14.13 -53.32 -73.39
C GLY A 264 13.34 -53.46 -72.09
N ILE A 265 12.58 -52.38 -71.80
CA ILE A 265 11.22 -52.40 -71.23
C ILE A 265 11.09 -52.75 -69.74
N LEU A 266 10.97 -51.71 -68.92
CA LEU A 266 9.97 -51.62 -67.84
C LEU A 266 9.82 -50.16 -67.37
N SER A 267 9.23 -49.36 -68.25
CA SER A 267 8.47 -48.18 -67.84
C SER A 267 7.24 -48.65 -67.09
N TYR A 268 7.17 -48.49 -65.76
CA TYR A 268 5.96 -48.28 -64.95
C TYR A 268 6.34 -48.26 -63.46
N PHE A 269 6.71 -47.08 -62.93
CA PHE A 269 6.20 -46.59 -61.64
C PHE A 269 6.60 -45.12 -61.44
N TRP A 270 5.91 -44.23 -62.16
CA TRP A 270 5.83 -42.82 -61.83
C TRP A 270 4.35 -42.41 -61.89
N GLY A 271 3.88 -41.78 -60.83
CA GLY A 271 2.49 -41.38 -60.61
C GLY A 271 1.95 -42.01 -59.32
N ALA A 272 1.48 -41.29 -58.30
CA ALA A 272 1.23 -39.88 -58.14
C ALA A 272 1.03 -39.63 -56.63
N SER A 273 1.59 -38.55 -56.09
CA SER A 273 1.04 -37.79 -54.96
C SER A 273 1.81 -36.49 -54.79
N SER A 274 1.70 -35.61 -55.78
CA SER A 274 1.75 -34.17 -55.55
C SER A 274 0.47 -33.57 -56.14
N ALA A 275 -0.52 -33.40 -55.27
CA ALA A 275 -1.64 -32.50 -55.51
C ALA A 275 -1.78 -31.61 -54.28
N ASN A 276 -1.06 -30.51 -54.33
CA ASN A 276 -1.42 -29.29 -53.62
C ASN A 276 -2.53 -28.62 -54.45
N PRO A 277 -3.71 -28.28 -53.90
CA PRO A 277 -4.52 -27.21 -54.45
C PRO A 277 -4.16 -25.92 -53.72
N GLY A 278 -3.69 -24.95 -54.50
CA GLY A 278 -3.40 -23.61 -54.03
C GLY A 278 -4.65 -22.83 -53.61
N ALA A 279 -4.35 -21.72 -52.95
CA ALA A 279 -5.25 -20.67 -52.51
C ALA A 279 -6.17 -20.11 -53.62
N SER A 280 -7.40 -19.78 -53.25
CA SER A 280 -8.03 -18.52 -53.65
C SER A 280 -8.93 -17.99 -52.54
N SER A 281 -8.68 -16.73 -52.19
CA SER A 281 -9.48 -15.83 -51.38
C SER A 281 -10.89 -15.62 -51.94
N ASP A 282 -11.88 -15.52 -51.06
CA ASP A 282 -12.93 -14.51 -51.20
C ASP A 282 -13.42 -14.04 -49.82
N GLN A 283 -13.35 -12.72 -49.64
CA GLN A 283 -14.00 -11.97 -48.58
C GLN A 283 -15.52 -11.96 -48.85
N ALA A 284 -16.32 -12.25 -47.82
CA ALA A 284 -17.62 -11.62 -47.67
C ALA A 284 -17.98 -11.51 -46.18
N ASN A 285 -17.70 -10.31 -45.68
CA ASN A 285 -18.29 -9.66 -44.53
C ASN A 285 -19.81 -9.89 -44.46
N LEU A 286 -20.31 -10.47 -43.36
CA LEU A 286 -21.67 -10.28 -42.90
C LEU A 286 -21.66 -9.99 -41.39
N ASN A 287 -21.52 -8.69 -41.15
CA ASN A 287 -22.06 -7.97 -40.01
C ASN A 287 -23.48 -8.44 -39.66
N SER A 288 -23.67 -8.99 -38.45
CA SER A 288 -24.93 -8.85 -37.70
C SER A 288 -24.74 -9.25 -36.23
N GLN A 289 -24.44 -8.26 -35.39
CA GLN A 289 -25.24 -8.12 -34.17
C GLN A 289 -26.63 -7.62 -34.60
N PRO A 290 -27.70 -8.04 -33.91
CA PRO A 290 -28.16 -7.19 -32.82
C PRO A 290 -28.64 -7.97 -31.58
N ASN A 291 -28.61 -7.24 -30.45
CA ASN A 291 -29.62 -7.17 -29.37
C ASN A 291 -30.35 -8.48 -29.03
N GLY A 292 -30.27 -8.99 -27.80
CA GLY A 292 -30.53 -8.28 -26.56
C GLY A 292 -31.67 -8.99 -25.82
N LEU A 293 -31.96 -8.49 -24.62
CA LEU A 293 -33.09 -8.85 -23.75
C LEU A 293 -32.83 -10.07 -22.84
N THR A 294 -32.32 -9.84 -21.63
CA THR A 294 -33.00 -9.35 -20.41
C THR A 294 -33.52 -10.51 -19.57
N GLY A 295 -33.15 -10.49 -18.29
CA GLY A 295 -33.85 -11.24 -17.26
C GLY A 295 -35.28 -10.74 -17.05
N PRO A 296 -35.92 -11.24 -15.99
CA PRO A 296 -36.55 -10.38 -15.00
C PRO A 296 -36.06 -10.82 -13.59
N THR A 297 -35.53 -9.98 -12.70
CA THR A 297 -36.10 -8.83 -11.95
C THR A 297 -37.47 -9.06 -11.34
N ASP A 298 -37.58 -8.49 -10.13
CA ASP A 298 -38.79 -8.04 -9.41
C ASP A 298 -39.43 -9.04 -8.44
N ASN A 299 -39.80 -8.70 -7.21
CA ASN A 299 -39.98 -7.39 -6.55
C ASN A 299 -40.01 -7.59 -5.00
N ALA A 300 -39.48 -6.65 -4.20
CA ALA A 300 -40.21 -5.60 -3.44
C ALA A 300 -41.07 -6.15 -2.27
N GLU A 301 -41.01 -5.66 -1.03
CA GLU A 301 -41.49 -4.37 -0.49
C GLU A 301 -41.10 -4.30 1.02
N GLN A 302 -40.54 -3.20 1.53
CA GLN A 302 -41.15 -2.06 2.26
C GLN A 302 -41.59 -2.27 3.73
N GLY A 303 -41.28 -1.25 4.54
CA GLY A 303 -41.91 -0.88 5.82
C GLY A 303 -41.06 -1.20 7.07
N GLU A 304 -40.91 -0.38 8.10
CA GLU A 304 -41.45 0.94 8.44
C GLU A 304 -40.73 1.43 9.73
N HIS A 305 -40.82 2.73 10.01
CA HIS A 305 -40.44 3.38 11.27
C HIS A 305 -41.15 2.81 12.52
N ARG A 306 -40.47 2.83 13.69
CA ARG A 306 -41.07 3.37 14.93
C ARG A 306 -40.05 3.63 16.04
N GLU A 307 -40.12 4.86 16.57
CA GLU A 307 -39.75 5.23 17.94
C GLU A 307 -40.73 4.61 18.95
N THR A 308 -40.25 4.26 20.15
CA THR A 308 -40.90 4.59 21.44
C THR A 308 -39.93 4.35 22.60
N GLU A 309 -39.65 5.43 23.33
CA GLU A 309 -39.58 5.60 24.79
C GLU A 309 -39.50 4.38 25.74
N GLY A 310 -38.51 4.41 26.64
CA GLY A 310 -38.70 4.43 28.10
C GLY A 310 -39.13 3.16 28.85
N MET A 311 -38.27 2.67 29.77
CA MET A 311 -38.58 2.58 31.21
C MET A 311 -37.39 2.06 32.04
N ASN A 312 -36.92 2.92 32.93
CA ASN A 312 -36.31 2.58 34.23
C ASN A 312 -37.36 1.90 35.13
N PRO A 313 -37.00 1.20 36.23
CA PRO A 313 -36.13 1.68 37.31
C PRO A 313 -34.89 0.82 37.60
#